data_AF-A0A4Q2XQD9-F1
#
_entry.id   AF-A0A4Q2XQD9-F1
#
_cell.length_a   1.000
_cell.length_b   1.000
_cell.length_c   1.000
_cell.angle_alpha   90.00
_cell.angle_beta   90.00
_cell.angle_gamma   90.00
#
_symmetry.space_group_name_H-M   'P 1'
#
loop_
_entity.id
_entity.type
_entity.pdbx_description
1 polymer ?
#
loop_
_entity_poly.entity_id
_entity_poly.type
_entity_poly.pdbx_seq_one_letter_code
_entity_poly.pdbx_strand_id
1 'polypeptide(L)'
;MKASIALSLLICAIGGLIGLQDQRRLAAVRGSHDKLVAEATEAGITVDSARPGDGVRVTKREREDKDAEAKDAASKFIAFAKEMEALQKKGGPPDEATQKRIVDFLDRIMSLDTAQLKILIAEVRAAKDIKDETRQGLIGFSVMTLANDHPQAAITLLMESSTDPSGVLKMDGMGKQAMSTALAKWAKDDPMGALEWVRGNGAKLPGLVDDNAKRGMISGAAVQDPKLAFKLIGELGLKDGERAIDSVVDAARTPAERTTMLTALRDHLATLPEGELRDRAGSGGIRSLFENALG
;
A
#
# COMPACT_ATOMS: atom_id res chain seq x y z
N MET A 1 15.77 20.40 16.55
CA MET A 1 14.55 19.87 17.21
C MET A 1 13.22 20.27 16.55
N LYS A 2 13.04 21.50 16.04
CA LYS A 2 11.77 21.92 15.40
C LYS A 2 11.54 21.38 13.97
N ALA A 3 12.61 21.08 13.21
CA ALA A 3 12.54 20.51 11.86
C ALA A 3 11.98 19.08 11.82
N SER A 4 12.16 18.31 12.90
CA SER A 4 11.64 16.94 13.00
C SER A 4 10.12 16.92 13.18
N ILE A 5 9.55 17.92 13.85
CA ILE A 5 8.14 17.92 14.25
C ILE A 5 7.23 18.27 13.06
N ALA A 6 7.65 19.19 12.19
CA ALA A 6 6.86 19.55 11.00
C ALA A 6 6.82 18.41 9.95
N LEU A 7 7.92 17.66 9.79
CA LEU A 7 7.96 16.47 8.94
C LEU A 7 7.13 15.33 9.54
N SER A 8 7.16 15.15 10.87
CA SER A 8 6.28 14.24 11.59
C SER A 8 4.80 14.62 11.46
N LEU A 9 4.45 15.91 11.47
CA LEU A 9 3.07 16.36 11.28
C LEU A 9 2.58 16.13 9.85
N LEU A 10 3.46 16.31 8.85
CA LEU A 10 3.15 16.01 7.45
C LEU A 10 2.95 14.50 7.24
N ILE A 11 3.79 13.65 7.87
CA ILE A 11 3.66 12.18 7.85
C ILE A 11 2.43 11.71 8.64
N CYS A 12 2.10 12.32 9.79
CA CYS A 12 0.93 11.96 10.59
C CYS A 12 -0.40 12.39 9.95
N ALA A 13 -0.44 13.52 9.23
CA ALA A 13 -1.62 13.92 8.46
C ALA A 13 -1.94 12.92 7.33
N ILE A 14 -0.93 12.22 6.80
CA ILE A 14 -1.07 11.24 5.71
C ILE A 14 -1.73 9.93 6.19
N GLY A 15 -1.56 9.53 7.45
CA GLY A 15 -2.15 8.29 7.99
C GLY A 15 -3.68 8.34 8.17
N GLY A 16 -4.24 9.53 8.45
CA GLY A 16 -5.68 9.69 8.70
C GLY A 16 -6.57 9.73 7.45
N LEU A 17 -5.98 9.98 6.27
CA LEU A 17 -6.73 10.21 5.02
C LEU A 17 -7.02 8.96 4.21
N ILE A 18 -6.34 7.83 4.50
CA ILE A 18 -6.47 6.57 3.75
C ILE A 18 -7.89 5.99 3.87
N GLY A 19 -8.58 6.19 5.00
CA GLY A 19 -9.95 5.72 5.21
C GLY A 19 -11.02 6.46 4.37
N LEU A 20 -10.77 7.71 3.97
CA LEU A 20 -11.68 8.49 3.12
C LEU A 20 -11.51 8.17 1.61
N GLN A 21 -10.39 7.55 1.25
CA GLN A 21 -10.00 7.26 -0.14
C GLN A 21 -10.79 6.10 -0.75
N ASP A 22 -11.09 5.06 0.03
CA ASP A 22 -11.86 3.90 -0.44
C ASP A 22 -13.29 4.29 -0.85
N GLN A 23 -13.92 5.23 -0.13
CA GLN A 23 -15.25 5.73 -0.47
C GLN A 23 -15.24 6.62 -1.72
N ARG A 24 -14.21 7.47 -1.89
CA ARG A 24 -14.11 8.35 -3.06
C ARG A 24 -13.80 7.57 -4.34
N ARG A 25 -12.98 6.52 -4.27
CA ARG A 25 -12.68 5.67 -5.42
C ARG A 25 -13.87 4.86 -5.89
N LEU A 26 -14.69 4.33 -4.97
CA LEU A 26 -15.95 3.67 -5.34
C LEU A 26 -16.93 4.64 -6.03
N ALA A 27 -16.99 5.90 -5.58
CA ALA A 27 -17.82 6.92 -6.21
C ALA A 27 -17.29 7.32 -7.61
N ALA A 28 -15.96 7.47 -7.76
CA ALA A 28 -15.34 7.80 -9.04
C ALA A 28 -15.50 6.68 -10.07
N VAL A 29 -15.29 5.42 -9.68
CA VAL A 29 -15.47 4.25 -10.57
C VAL A 29 -16.93 4.12 -11.01
N ARG A 30 -17.89 4.34 -10.12
CA ARG A 30 -19.31 4.35 -10.47
C ARG A 30 -19.66 5.48 -11.43
N GLY A 31 -19.18 6.70 -11.18
CA GLY A 31 -19.39 7.83 -12.08
C GLY A 31 -18.76 7.63 -13.47
N SER A 32 -17.56 7.06 -13.53
CA SER A 32 -16.92 6.71 -14.81
C SER A 32 -17.65 5.59 -15.54
N HIS A 33 -18.16 4.59 -14.83
CA HIS A 33 -18.97 3.52 -15.40
C HIS A 33 -20.28 4.06 -15.97
N ASP A 34 -21.02 4.89 -15.22
CA ASP A 34 -22.29 5.47 -15.67
C ASP A 34 -22.10 6.35 -16.91
N LYS A 35 -20.99 7.11 -16.95
CA LYS A 35 -20.63 7.91 -18.12
C LYS A 35 -20.29 7.04 -19.33
N LEU A 36 -19.50 5.98 -19.15
CA LEU A 36 -19.13 5.06 -20.22
C LEU A 36 -20.33 4.26 -20.74
N VAL A 37 -21.27 3.89 -19.88
CA VAL A 37 -22.53 3.25 -20.27
C VAL A 37 -23.42 4.22 -21.04
N ALA A 38 -23.49 5.49 -20.62
CA ALA A 38 -24.22 6.52 -21.35
C ALA A 38 -23.61 6.76 -22.74
N GLU A 39 -22.29 6.92 -22.83
CA GLU A 39 -21.56 7.09 -24.10
C GLU A 39 -21.69 5.85 -25.01
N ALA A 40 -21.66 4.64 -24.45
CA ALA A 40 -21.88 3.40 -25.20
C ALA A 40 -23.33 3.28 -25.72
N THR A 41 -24.31 3.71 -24.93
CA THR A 41 -25.72 3.72 -25.32
C THR A 41 -25.98 4.75 -26.43
N GLU A 42 -25.37 5.93 -26.33
CA GLU A 42 -25.43 6.98 -27.36
C GLU A 42 -24.74 6.54 -28.66
N ALA A 43 -23.70 5.72 -28.58
CA ALA A 43 -23.03 5.10 -29.72
C ALA A 43 -23.74 3.84 -30.27
N GLY A 44 -24.90 3.46 -29.73
CA GLY A 44 -25.68 2.31 -30.19
C GLY A 44 -25.10 0.93 -29.80
N ILE A 45 -24.16 0.89 -28.84
CA ILE A 45 -23.56 -0.34 -28.34
C ILE A 45 -24.39 -0.86 -27.16
N THR A 46 -25.15 -1.93 -27.39
CA THR A 46 -25.83 -2.66 -26.31
C THR A 46 -24.81 -3.45 -25.50
N VAL A 47 -24.52 -3.00 -24.28
CA VAL A 47 -23.75 -3.78 -23.30
C VAL A 47 -24.71 -4.79 -22.68
N ASP A 48 -24.77 -6.00 -23.25
CA ASP A 48 -25.50 -7.11 -22.66
C ASP A 48 -24.67 -7.71 -21.51
N SER A 49 -25.06 -7.41 -20.27
CA SER A 49 -24.39 -7.88 -19.04
C SER A 49 -24.46 -9.41 -18.84
N ALA A 50 -25.13 -10.16 -19.73
CA ALA A 50 -25.34 -11.59 -19.60
C ALA A 50 -24.35 -12.48 -20.38
N ARG A 51 -23.47 -11.94 -21.23
CA ARG A 51 -22.49 -12.74 -22.01
C ARG A 51 -21.14 -12.04 -22.18
N PRO A 52 -20.08 -12.41 -21.44
CA PRO A 52 -18.78 -11.72 -21.46
C PRO A 52 -17.87 -12.14 -22.65
N GLY A 53 -18.45 -12.55 -23.78
CA GLY A 53 -17.73 -13.36 -24.78
C GLY A 53 -17.26 -12.69 -26.07
N ASP A 54 -17.89 -11.60 -26.54
CA ASP A 54 -17.56 -11.05 -27.86
C ASP A 54 -16.81 -9.72 -27.76
N GLY A 55 -15.50 -9.81 -27.93
CA GLY A 55 -14.59 -8.69 -27.97
C GLY A 55 -14.84 -7.80 -29.20
N VAL A 56 -15.36 -6.61 -28.95
CA VAL A 56 -15.36 -5.52 -29.93
C VAL A 56 -13.91 -5.11 -30.20
N ARG A 57 -13.43 -5.36 -31.43
CA ARG A 57 -12.13 -4.87 -31.91
C ARG A 57 -12.19 -3.36 -32.05
N VAL A 58 -11.66 -2.64 -31.07
CA VAL A 58 -11.48 -1.19 -31.11
C VAL A 58 -10.24 -0.87 -31.96
N THR A 59 -10.44 -0.07 -33.01
CA THR A 59 -9.39 0.46 -33.87
C THR A 59 -8.60 1.55 -33.14
N LYS A 60 -7.28 1.34 -33.08
CA LYS A 60 -6.17 2.30 -32.96
C LYS A 60 -6.57 3.74 -32.60
N ARG A 61 -6.80 4.02 -31.31
CA ARG A 61 -6.64 5.38 -30.77
C ARG A 61 -5.15 5.65 -30.60
N GLU A 62 -4.70 6.77 -31.15
CA GLU A 62 -3.40 7.37 -30.89
C GLU A 62 -3.25 7.52 -29.38
N ARG A 63 -2.24 6.86 -28.79
CA ARG A 63 -1.93 6.98 -27.36
C ARG A 63 -1.64 8.46 -27.11
N GLU A 64 -2.49 9.14 -26.34
CA GLU A 64 -2.04 10.30 -25.56
C GLU A 64 -0.69 9.93 -24.96
N ASP A 65 0.29 10.82 -25.13
CA ASP A 65 1.68 10.60 -24.71
C ASP A 65 1.76 10.69 -23.18
N LYS A 66 1.24 9.65 -22.52
CA LYS A 66 1.21 9.50 -21.06
C LYS A 66 2.60 9.60 -20.44
N ASP A 67 3.63 9.29 -21.22
CA ASP A 67 5.03 9.41 -20.80
C ASP A 67 5.46 10.88 -20.79
N ALA A 68 5.06 11.67 -21.79
CA ALA A 68 5.27 13.13 -21.77
C ALA A 68 4.51 13.80 -20.62
N GLU A 69 3.28 13.37 -20.35
CA GLU A 69 2.48 13.89 -19.23
C GLU A 69 3.11 13.53 -17.87
N ALA A 70 3.65 12.31 -17.73
CA ALA A 70 4.37 11.87 -16.54
C ALA A 70 5.65 12.67 -16.31
N LYS A 71 6.40 12.97 -17.37
CA LYS A 71 7.62 13.80 -17.31
C LYS A 71 7.30 15.25 -16.97
N ASP A 72 6.25 15.81 -17.56
CA ASP A 72 5.76 17.15 -17.20
C ASP A 72 5.34 17.18 -15.73
N ALA A 73 4.59 16.18 -15.26
CA ALA A 73 4.23 16.05 -13.85
C ALA A 73 5.48 15.98 -12.96
N ALA A 74 6.46 15.14 -13.29
CA ALA A 74 7.72 15.04 -12.58
C ALA A 74 8.49 16.38 -12.53
N SER A 75 8.54 17.12 -13.63
CA SER A 75 9.18 18.44 -13.66
C SER A 75 8.51 19.44 -12.72
N LYS A 76 7.17 19.45 -12.70
CA LYS A 76 6.36 20.29 -11.79
C LYS A 76 6.56 19.87 -10.33
N PHE A 77 6.70 18.58 -10.08
CA PHE A 77 6.98 18.06 -8.74
C PHE A 77 8.38 18.45 -8.24
N ILE A 78 9.41 18.36 -9.09
CA ILE A 78 10.77 18.80 -8.73
C ILE A 78 10.80 20.32 -8.49
N ALA A 79 10.10 21.10 -9.32
CA ALA A 79 10.00 22.55 -9.13
C ALA A 79 9.31 22.92 -7.81
N PHE A 80 8.21 22.24 -7.48
CA PHE A 80 7.52 22.42 -6.21
C PHE A 80 8.40 22.04 -5.01
N ALA A 81 9.14 20.94 -5.10
CA ALA A 81 10.07 20.51 -4.06
C ALA A 81 11.13 21.59 -3.76
N LYS A 82 11.67 22.25 -4.80
CA LYS A 82 12.61 23.37 -4.65
C LYS A 82 11.96 24.60 -3.98
N GLU A 83 10.73 24.92 -4.36
CA GLU A 83 9.97 26.01 -3.75
C GLU A 83 9.78 25.76 -2.24
N MET A 84 9.43 24.53 -1.88
CA MET A 84 9.28 24.12 -0.48
C MET A 84 10.59 24.19 0.31
N GLU A 85 11.72 23.79 -0.28
CA GLU A 85 13.03 23.97 0.35
C GLU A 85 13.39 25.45 0.58
N ALA A 86 13.01 26.33 -0.35
CA ALA A 86 13.22 27.77 -0.24
C ALA A 86 12.34 28.38 0.86
N LEU A 87 11.08 27.95 0.97
CA LEU A 87 10.17 28.35 2.04
C LEU A 87 10.65 27.85 3.41
N GLN A 88 11.17 26.62 3.48
CA GLN A 88 11.73 26.07 4.71
C GLN A 88 12.95 26.86 5.21
N LYS A 89 13.80 27.36 4.30
CA LYS A 89 14.92 28.24 4.66
C LYS A 89 14.47 29.58 5.22
N LYS A 90 13.33 30.12 4.74
CA LYS A 90 12.76 31.38 5.26
C LYS A 90 12.14 31.23 6.64
N GLY A 91 11.62 30.05 6.96
CA GLY A 91 10.98 29.74 8.24
C GLY A 91 9.60 30.37 8.40
N GLY A 92 8.76 29.76 9.24
CA GLY A 92 7.35 30.16 9.44
C GLY A 92 6.36 29.11 8.91
N PRO A 93 5.10 29.14 9.37
CA PRO A 93 4.07 28.26 8.85
C PRO A 93 3.76 28.59 7.38
N PRO A 94 3.46 27.58 6.54
CA PRO A 94 3.03 27.82 5.16
C PRO A 94 1.72 28.61 5.18
N ASP A 95 1.66 29.66 4.35
CA ASP A 95 0.44 30.44 4.14
C ASP A 95 -0.67 29.57 3.48
N GLU A 96 -1.90 30.08 3.45
CA GLU A 96 -3.05 29.35 2.92
C GLU A 96 -2.86 28.96 1.44
N ALA A 97 -2.20 29.80 0.65
CA ALA A 97 -1.90 29.52 -0.75
C ALA A 97 -0.93 28.35 -0.91
N THR A 98 0.12 28.31 -0.08
CA THR A 98 1.08 27.20 -0.03
C THR A 98 0.41 25.93 0.47
N GLN A 99 -0.46 26.01 1.49
CA GLN A 99 -1.22 24.86 1.98
C GLN A 99 -2.11 24.26 0.90
N LYS A 100 -2.85 25.10 0.17
CA LYS A 100 -3.68 24.65 -0.96
C LYS A 100 -2.84 23.97 -2.03
N ARG A 101 -1.68 24.54 -2.38
CA ARG A 101 -0.74 23.92 -3.32
C ARG A 101 -0.21 22.58 -2.84
N ILE A 102 0.07 22.42 -1.53
CA ILE A 102 0.47 21.12 -0.96
C ILE A 102 -0.65 20.09 -1.15
N VAL A 103 -1.91 20.48 -0.95
CA VAL A 103 -3.06 19.57 -1.17
C VAL A 103 -3.20 19.21 -2.65
N ASP A 104 -3.17 20.20 -3.54
CA ASP A 104 -3.24 19.98 -5.00
C ASP A 104 -2.08 19.09 -5.48
N PHE A 105 -0.89 19.26 -4.89
CA PHE A 105 0.29 18.43 -5.13
C PHE A 105 0.04 16.97 -4.71
N LEU A 106 -0.48 16.75 -3.50
CA LEU A 106 -0.77 15.40 -3.00
C LEU A 106 -1.83 14.71 -3.85
N ASP A 107 -2.90 15.42 -4.20
CA ASP A 107 -3.98 14.90 -5.05
C ASP A 107 -3.44 14.45 -6.42
N ARG A 108 -2.53 15.25 -7.00
CA ARG A 108 -1.92 14.92 -8.29
C ARG A 108 -0.97 13.73 -8.24
N ILE A 109 -0.21 13.52 -7.17
CA ILE A 109 0.60 12.29 -7.03
C ILE A 109 -0.32 11.08 -6.85
N MET A 110 -1.40 11.23 -6.09
CA MET A 110 -2.34 10.15 -5.83
C MET A 110 -3.21 9.77 -7.04
N SER A 111 -3.29 10.62 -8.06
CA SER A 111 -3.98 10.33 -9.31
C SER A 111 -3.10 9.67 -10.38
N LEU A 112 -1.78 9.62 -10.17
CA LEU A 112 -0.85 8.97 -11.09
C LEU A 112 -1.04 7.45 -11.08
N ASP A 113 -0.98 6.85 -12.27
CA ASP A 113 -0.95 5.40 -12.40
C ASP A 113 0.45 4.79 -12.10
N THR A 114 0.53 3.46 -12.10
CA THR A 114 1.79 2.75 -11.83
C THR A 114 2.94 3.18 -12.75
N ALA A 115 2.67 3.37 -14.05
CA ALA A 115 3.70 3.72 -15.02
C ALA A 115 4.19 5.15 -14.79
N GLN A 116 3.25 6.07 -14.54
CA GLN A 116 3.55 7.46 -14.25
C GLN A 116 4.31 7.62 -12.91
N LEU A 117 3.96 6.85 -11.87
CA LEU A 117 4.70 6.84 -10.60
C LEU A 117 6.13 6.31 -10.76
N LYS A 118 6.35 5.32 -11.63
CA LYS A 118 7.71 4.83 -11.95
C LYS A 118 8.54 5.89 -12.67
N ILE A 119 7.94 6.61 -13.63
CA ILE A 119 8.59 7.74 -14.32
C ILE A 119 8.92 8.83 -13.32
N LEU A 120 7.99 9.20 -12.44
CA LEU A 120 8.21 10.18 -11.37
C LEU A 120 9.41 9.81 -10.50
N ILE A 121 9.48 8.56 -10.05
CA ILE A 121 10.60 8.07 -9.23
C ILE A 121 11.92 8.18 -9.99
N ALA A 122 11.95 7.84 -11.27
CA ALA A 122 13.15 7.92 -12.10
C ALA A 122 13.63 9.36 -12.29
N GLU A 123 12.72 10.28 -12.59
CA GLU A 123 13.00 11.71 -12.77
C GLU A 123 13.46 12.36 -11.46
N VAL A 124 12.76 12.10 -10.34
CA VAL A 124 13.16 12.60 -9.01
C VAL A 124 14.52 12.05 -8.61
N ARG A 125 14.84 10.79 -8.94
CA ARG A 125 16.17 10.20 -8.70
C ARG A 125 17.26 10.92 -9.49
N ALA A 126 16.98 11.31 -10.73
CA ALA A 126 17.92 12.02 -11.60
C ALA A 126 18.11 13.51 -11.22
N ALA A 127 17.19 14.09 -10.46
CA ALA A 127 17.19 15.49 -10.04
C ALA A 127 18.27 15.82 -8.99
N LYS A 128 19.50 16.09 -9.44
CA LYS A 128 20.64 16.48 -8.58
C LYS A 128 20.54 17.88 -7.99
N ASP A 129 19.53 18.64 -8.38
CA ASP A 129 19.29 20.03 -8.06
C ASP A 129 18.32 20.24 -6.87
N ILE A 130 17.87 19.14 -6.25
CA ILE A 130 17.18 19.09 -4.96
C ILE A 130 18.00 18.30 -3.95
N LYS A 131 17.78 18.52 -2.65
CA LYS A 131 18.54 17.80 -1.61
C LYS A 131 18.22 16.30 -1.61
N ASP A 132 19.19 15.52 -1.15
CA ASP A 132 19.09 14.06 -1.02
C ASP A 132 17.93 13.65 -0.12
N GLU A 133 17.70 14.36 0.99
CA GLU A 133 16.58 14.09 1.90
C GLU A 133 15.22 14.34 1.22
N THR A 134 15.13 15.37 0.38
CA THR A 134 13.93 15.69 -0.38
C THR A 134 13.65 14.62 -1.44
N ARG A 135 14.70 14.16 -2.16
CA ARG A 135 14.58 13.02 -3.09
C ARG A 135 14.09 11.77 -2.38
N GLN A 136 14.72 11.42 -1.27
CA GLN A 136 14.36 10.26 -0.47
C GLN A 136 12.90 10.31 0.01
N GLY A 137 12.45 11.47 0.49
CA GLY A 137 11.07 11.67 0.96
C GLY A 137 10.04 11.49 -0.17
N LEU A 138 10.29 12.09 -1.34
CA LEU A 138 9.38 11.99 -2.49
C LEU A 138 9.30 10.56 -3.04
N ILE A 139 10.46 9.92 -3.24
CA ILE A 139 10.50 8.54 -3.72
C ILE A 139 9.84 7.61 -2.69
N GLY A 140 10.11 7.82 -1.39
CA GLY A 140 9.50 7.07 -0.30
C GLY A 140 7.98 7.16 -0.28
N PHE A 141 7.43 8.36 -0.49
CA PHE A 141 5.99 8.58 -0.61
C PHE A 141 5.40 7.85 -1.82
N SER A 142 6.01 7.98 -3.01
CA SER A 142 5.53 7.28 -4.21
C SER A 142 5.55 5.76 -4.03
N VAL A 143 6.58 5.21 -3.37
CA VAL A 143 6.63 3.79 -3.05
C VAL A 143 5.54 3.37 -2.06
N MET A 144 5.14 4.24 -1.12
CA MET A 144 3.99 3.98 -0.23
C MET A 144 2.66 3.95 -0.96
N THR A 145 2.45 4.90 -1.86
CA THR A 145 1.26 4.90 -2.70
C THR A 145 1.19 3.62 -3.52
N LEU A 146 2.30 3.22 -4.14
CA LEU A 146 2.38 1.95 -4.86
C LEU A 146 2.17 0.74 -3.95
N ALA A 147 2.70 0.73 -2.73
CA ALA A 147 2.51 -0.41 -1.82
C ALA A 147 1.03 -0.62 -1.47
N ASN A 148 0.25 0.46 -1.42
CA ASN A 148 -1.18 0.39 -1.16
C ASN A 148 -2.01 -0.03 -2.38
N ASP A 149 -1.69 0.51 -3.56
CA ASP A 149 -2.55 0.42 -4.74
C ASP A 149 -2.08 -0.61 -5.77
N HIS A 150 -0.77 -0.84 -5.82
CA HIS A 150 -0.07 -1.65 -6.81
C HIS A 150 1.06 -2.44 -6.14
N PRO A 151 0.72 -3.35 -5.20
CA PRO A 151 1.69 -3.91 -4.26
C PRO A 151 2.85 -4.64 -4.94
N GLN A 152 2.62 -5.36 -6.04
CA GLN A 152 3.68 -6.01 -6.80
C GLN A 152 4.65 -5.00 -7.44
N ALA A 153 4.15 -3.86 -7.92
CA ALA A 153 5.00 -2.82 -8.49
C ALA A 153 5.88 -2.16 -7.42
N ALA A 154 5.34 -1.95 -6.22
CA ALA A 154 6.11 -1.45 -5.08
C ALA A 154 7.21 -2.44 -4.67
N ILE A 155 6.89 -3.73 -4.59
CA ILE A 155 7.85 -4.79 -4.28
C ILE A 155 9.00 -4.80 -5.29
N THR A 156 8.72 -4.74 -6.59
CA THR A 156 9.76 -4.65 -7.62
C THR A 156 10.68 -3.44 -7.41
N LEU A 157 10.12 -2.26 -7.12
CA LEU A 157 10.92 -1.07 -6.86
C LEU A 157 11.76 -1.16 -5.58
N LEU A 158 11.24 -1.80 -4.53
CA LEU A 158 11.98 -2.07 -3.29
C LEU A 158 13.12 -3.07 -3.50
N MET A 159 12.95 -4.03 -4.41
CA MET A 159 14.04 -4.91 -4.81
C MET A 159 15.13 -4.14 -5.55
N GLU A 160 14.75 -3.32 -6.54
CA GLU A 160 15.69 -2.49 -7.28
C GLU A 160 16.44 -1.53 -6.35
N SER A 161 15.76 -0.93 -5.37
CA SER A 161 16.39 -0.04 -4.40
C SER A 161 17.37 -0.73 -3.46
N SER A 162 17.12 -1.98 -3.09
CA SER A 162 18.05 -2.76 -2.25
C SER A 162 19.43 -2.97 -2.91
N THR A 163 19.51 -2.79 -4.22
CA THR A 163 20.74 -2.92 -5.02
C THR A 163 21.35 -1.58 -5.43
N ASP A 164 20.79 -0.45 -5.00
CA ASP A 164 21.22 0.88 -5.43
C ASP A 164 22.54 1.31 -4.77
N PRO A 165 23.64 1.44 -5.55
CA PRO A 165 24.93 1.86 -5.02
C PRO A 165 24.98 3.34 -4.68
N SER A 166 24.05 4.17 -5.18
CA SER A 166 24.02 5.62 -4.91
C SER A 166 23.52 5.95 -3.51
N GLY A 167 22.84 5.01 -2.85
CA GLY A 167 22.26 5.19 -1.53
C GLY A 167 21.06 6.16 -1.48
N VAL A 168 20.71 6.80 -2.59
CA VAL A 168 19.55 7.70 -2.72
C VAL A 168 18.25 6.94 -2.48
N LEU A 169 18.24 5.63 -2.75
CA LEU A 169 17.10 4.76 -2.48
C LEU A 169 17.22 3.95 -1.18
N LYS A 170 18.12 4.31 -0.26
CA LYS A 170 18.14 3.69 1.08
C LYS A 170 16.86 4.04 1.83
N MET A 171 15.85 3.21 1.63
CA MET A 171 14.57 3.28 2.30
C MET A 171 14.62 2.37 3.52
N ASP A 172 15.36 2.75 4.56
CA ASP A 172 15.58 1.89 5.72
C ASP A 172 14.25 1.51 6.44
N GLY A 173 13.91 2.13 7.57
CA GLY A 173 12.65 1.81 8.27
C GLY A 173 11.40 1.93 7.36
N MET A 174 11.43 2.86 6.40
CA MET A 174 10.34 3.09 5.45
C MET A 174 10.17 1.96 4.43
N GLY A 175 11.26 1.37 3.92
CA GLY A 175 11.19 0.28 2.95
C GLY A 175 10.69 -1.02 3.60
N LYS A 176 10.99 -1.22 4.89
CA LYS A 176 10.39 -2.31 5.67
C LYS A 176 8.88 -2.14 5.83
N GLN A 177 8.43 -0.93 6.16
CA GLN A 177 7.01 -0.61 6.22
C GLN A 177 6.35 -0.79 4.85
N ALA A 178 7.02 -0.34 3.78
CA ALA A 178 6.59 -0.52 2.40
C ALA A 178 6.34 -1.98 2.05
N MET A 179 7.34 -2.82 2.34
CA MET A 179 7.30 -4.24 2.05
C MET A 179 6.16 -4.90 2.83
N SER A 180 6.01 -4.56 4.11
CA SER A 180 4.91 -5.06 4.94
C SER A 180 3.54 -4.66 4.40
N THR A 181 3.35 -3.41 4.01
CA THR A 181 2.10 -2.93 3.43
C THR A 181 1.82 -3.60 2.08
N ALA A 182 2.81 -3.67 1.20
CA ALA A 182 2.65 -4.28 -0.11
C ALA A 182 2.31 -5.76 -0.01
N LEU A 183 3.00 -6.52 0.86
CA LEU A 183 2.67 -7.93 1.08
C LEU A 183 1.30 -8.11 1.73
N ALA A 184 0.88 -7.23 2.65
CA ALA A 184 -0.47 -7.25 3.20
C ALA A 184 -1.54 -7.02 2.12
N LYS A 185 -1.32 -6.04 1.24
CA LYS A 185 -2.25 -5.71 0.16
C LYS A 185 -2.31 -6.80 -0.89
N TRP A 186 -1.17 -7.36 -1.29
CA TRP A 186 -1.15 -8.49 -2.22
C TRP A 186 -1.83 -9.71 -1.59
N ALA A 187 -1.45 -10.09 -0.37
CA ALA A 187 -2.00 -11.27 0.27
C ALA A 187 -3.48 -11.16 0.64
N LYS A 188 -4.03 -9.95 0.72
CA LYS A 188 -5.47 -9.76 0.83
C LYS A 188 -6.20 -10.32 -0.39
N ASP A 189 -5.66 -10.13 -1.59
CA ASP A 189 -6.34 -10.52 -2.85
C ASP A 189 -5.84 -11.86 -3.40
N ASP A 190 -4.55 -12.17 -3.18
CA ASP A 190 -3.90 -13.42 -3.59
C ASP A 190 -2.85 -13.87 -2.55
N PRO A 191 -3.30 -14.50 -1.45
CA PRO A 191 -2.42 -14.98 -0.38
C PRO A 191 -1.36 -15.98 -0.86
N MET A 192 -1.72 -16.84 -1.83
CA MET A 192 -0.85 -17.92 -2.30
C MET A 192 0.24 -17.40 -3.24
N GLY A 193 -0.08 -16.47 -4.15
CA GLY A 193 0.93 -15.81 -4.97
C GLY A 193 1.90 -14.98 -4.13
N ALA A 194 1.41 -14.29 -3.10
CA ALA A 194 2.28 -13.57 -2.15
C ALA A 194 3.22 -14.54 -1.39
N LEU A 195 2.71 -15.68 -0.92
CA LEU A 195 3.53 -16.71 -0.27
C LEU A 195 4.59 -17.30 -1.20
N GLU A 196 4.23 -17.64 -2.43
CA GLU A 196 5.17 -18.16 -3.43
C GLU A 196 6.28 -17.15 -3.70
N TRP A 197 5.92 -15.87 -3.85
CA TRP A 197 6.89 -14.80 -4.02
C TRP A 197 7.86 -14.68 -2.83
N VAL A 198 7.34 -14.71 -1.59
CA VAL A 198 8.16 -14.66 -0.37
C VAL A 198 9.11 -15.85 -0.29
N ARG A 199 8.68 -17.06 -0.66
CA ARG A 199 9.55 -18.24 -0.70
C ARG A 199 10.66 -18.11 -1.75
N GLY A 200 10.35 -17.57 -2.93
CA GLY A 200 11.32 -17.40 -4.02
C GLY A 200 12.33 -16.25 -3.83
N ASN A 201 11.96 -15.23 -3.05
CA ASN A 201 12.72 -13.97 -2.95
C ASN A 201 13.14 -13.58 -1.53
N GLY A 202 12.45 -14.06 -0.49
CA GLY A 202 12.66 -13.61 0.90
C GLY A 202 14.08 -13.83 1.41
N ALA A 203 14.69 -14.98 1.11
CA ALA A 203 16.07 -15.27 1.50
C ALA A 203 17.11 -14.34 0.85
N LYS A 204 16.78 -13.74 -0.31
CA LYS A 204 17.66 -12.79 -1.02
C LYS A 204 17.56 -11.38 -0.43
N LEU A 205 16.50 -11.11 0.34
CA LEU A 205 16.17 -9.78 0.84
C LEU A 205 15.88 -9.80 2.36
N PRO A 206 16.75 -10.38 3.20
CA PRO A 206 16.46 -10.57 4.63
C PRO A 206 16.28 -9.25 5.40
N GLY A 207 16.76 -8.13 4.86
CA GLY A 207 16.56 -6.80 5.42
C GLY A 207 15.18 -6.18 5.12
N LEU A 208 14.46 -6.67 4.10
CA LEU A 208 13.14 -6.17 3.70
C LEU A 208 12.04 -7.19 4.00
N VAL A 209 12.29 -8.47 3.76
CA VAL A 209 11.36 -9.57 4.04
C VAL A 209 11.64 -10.12 5.44
N ASP A 210 11.44 -9.25 6.43
CA ASP A 210 11.58 -9.58 7.85
C ASP A 210 10.27 -10.12 8.44
N ASP A 211 10.29 -10.45 9.74
CA ASP A 211 9.10 -10.96 10.42
C ASP A 211 7.93 -9.96 10.41
N ASN A 212 8.20 -8.66 10.31
CA ASN A 212 7.14 -7.66 10.19
C ASN A 212 6.46 -7.75 8.82
N ALA A 213 7.25 -7.86 7.76
CA ALA A 213 6.74 -8.03 6.41
C ALA A 213 5.88 -9.30 6.26
N LYS A 214 6.35 -10.41 6.85
CA LYS A 214 5.61 -11.68 6.91
C LYS A 214 4.30 -11.58 7.70
N ARG A 215 4.30 -10.88 8.84
CA ARG A 215 3.06 -10.61 9.59
C ARG A 215 2.08 -9.73 8.81
N GLY A 216 2.59 -8.74 8.07
CA GLY A 216 1.77 -7.96 7.15
C GLY A 216 1.04 -8.86 6.15
N MET A 217 1.75 -9.80 5.53
CA MET A 217 1.18 -10.79 4.63
C MET A 217 0.07 -11.63 5.28
N ILE A 218 0.30 -12.11 6.51
CA ILE A 218 -0.69 -12.88 7.29
C ILE A 218 -1.92 -12.04 7.57
N SER A 219 -1.74 -10.80 8.03
CA SER A 219 -2.84 -9.88 8.33
C SER A 219 -3.67 -9.56 7.09
N GLY A 220 -3.01 -9.38 5.93
CA GLY A 220 -3.67 -9.24 4.64
C GLY A 220 -4.58 -10.43 4.31
N ALA A 221 -4.04 -11.64 4.37
CA ALA A 221 -4.80 -12.86 4.12
C ALA A 221 -5.98 -13.04 5.09
N ALA A 222 -5.80 -12.66 6.36
CA ALA A 222 -6.80 -12.80 7.41
C ALA A 222 -8.07 -11.97 7.16
N VAL A 223 -7.98 -10.90 6.35
CA VAL A 223 -9.15 -10.09 5.96
C VAL A 223 -10.16 -10.90 5.16
N GLN A 224 -9.70 -11.81 4.28
CA GLN A 224 -10.61 -12.62 3.44
C GLN A 224 -10.77 -14.05 3.95
N ASP A 225 -9.67 -14.68 4.40
CA ASP A 225 -9.67 -16.07 4.86
C ASP A 225 -8.81 -16.22 6.14
N PRO A 226 -9.43 -16.04 7.32
CA PRO A 226 -8.78 -16.26 8.60
C PRO A 226 -8.18 -17.66 8.77
N LYS A 227 -8.81 -18.71 8.21
CA LYS A 227 -8.32 -20.09 8.35
C LYS A 227 -7.03 -20.27 7.57
N LEU A 228 -6.97 -19.71 6.36
CA LEU A 228 -5.73 -19.70 5.57
C LEU A 228 -4.64 -18.89 6.29
N ALA A 229 -4.96 -17.73 6.86
CA ALA A 229 -4.00 -16.91 7.57
C ALA A 229 -3.33 -17.63 8.74
N PHE A 230 -4.09 -18.41 9.54
CA PHE A 230 -3.52 -19.26 10.58
C PHE A 230 -2.57 -20.34 10.04
N LYS A 231 -2.86 -20.93 8.88
CA LYS A 231 -1.96 -21.89 8.22
C LYS A 231 -0.66 -21.21 7.78
N LEU A 232 -0.75 -19.97 7.27
CA LEU A 232 0.43 -19.21 6.82
C LEU A 232 1.44 -18.93 7.94
N ILE A 233 1.03 -18.91 9.21
CA ILE A 233 1.95 -18.76 10.35
C ILE A 233 3.03 -19.85 10.34
N GLY A 234 2.64 -21.10 10.09
CA GLY A 234 3.56 -22.23 10.01
C GLY A 234 4.45 -22.21 8.75
N GLU A 235 3.91 -21.69 7.65
CA GLU A 235 4.60 -21.68 6.34
C GLU A 235 5.69 -20.62 6.20
N LEU A 236 5.63 -19.57 7.03
CA LEU A 236 6.51 -18.40 6.90
C LEU A 236 7.74 -18.44 7.82
N GLY A 237 7.83 -19.44 8.71
CA GLY A 237 8.97 -19.62 9.61
C GLY A 237 9.25 -18.37 10.45
N LEU A 238 8.20 -17.80 11.05
CA LEU A 238 8.30 -16.64 11.95
C LEU A 238 9.01 -17.04 13.25
N LYS A 239 9.88 -16.18 13.77
CA LYS A 239 10.53 -16.43 15.07
C LYS A 239 9.56 -16.30 16.24
N ASP A 240 8.51 -15.50 16.06
CA ASP A 240 7.51 -15.16 17.06
C ASP A 240 6.11 -15.49 16.51
N GLY A 241 5.73 -16.76 16.64
CA GLY A 241 4.45 -17.27 16.17
C GLY A 241 3.26 -16.72 16.97
N GLU A 242 3.46 -16.34 18.23
CA GLU A 242 2.39 -15.78 19.08
C GLU A 242 1.94 -14.41 18.56
N ARG A 243 2.87 -13.51 18.24
CA ARG A 243 2.52 -12.21 17.61
C ARG A 243 1.86 -12.35 16.25
N ALA A 244 2.07 -13.48 15.56
CA ALA A 244 1.42 -13.74 14.29
C ALA A 244 -0.07 -14.08 14.48
N ILE A 245 -0.45 -14.71 15.59
CA ILE A 245 -1.84 -14.97 15.96
C ILE A 245 -2.58 -13.66 16.17
N ASP A 246 -1.99 -12.71 16.91
CA ASP A 246 -2.57 -11.38 17.09
C ASP A 246 -2.81 -10.68 15.74
N SER A 247 -1.84 -10.77 14.83
CA SER A 247 -1.95 -10.18 13.48
C SER A 247 -3.09 -10.77 12.64
N VAL A 248 -3.45 -12.04 12.87
CA VAL A 248 -4.62 -12.67 12.24
C VAL A 248 -5.89 -12.11 12.87
N VAL A 249 -5.96 -12.13 14.20
CA VAL A 249 -7.15 -11.75 14.96
C VAL A 249 -7.53 -10.27 14.76
N ASP A 250 -6.53 -9.39 14.64
CA ASP A 250 -6.72 -7.95 14.43
C ASP A 250 -7.35 -7.57 13.08
N ALA A 251 -7.42 -8.52 12.15
CA ALA A 251 -8.11 -8.29 10.88
C ALA A 251 -9.64 -8.18 11.04
N ALA A 252 -10.21 -8.72 12.13
CA ALA A 252 -11.66 -8.75 12.35
C ALA A 252 -12.18 -7.45 13.00
N ARG A 253 -12.90 -6.64 12.21
CA ARG A 253 -13.40 -5.31 12.62
C ARG A 253 -14.90 -5.29 12.91
N THR A 254 -15.67 -6.14 12.24
CA THR A 254 -17.12 -6.20 12.41
C THR A 254 -17.56 -7.37 13.30
N PRO A 255 -18.77 -7.34 13.91
CA PRO A 255 -19.29 -8.47 14.70
C PRO A 255 -19.35 -9.79 13.91
N ALA A 256 -19.68 -9.72 12.61
CA ALA A 256 -19.70 -10.88 11.73
C ALA A 256 -18.28 -11.43 11.51
N GLU A 257 -17.32 -10.57 11.19
CA GLU A 257 -15.91 -10.95 11.04
C GLU A 257 -15.34 -11.55 12.33
N ARG A 258 -15.65 -10.98 13.50
CA ARG A 258 -15.21 -11.53 14.79
C ARG A 258 -15.74 -12.94 15.04
N THR A 259 -16.96 -13.25 14.60
CA THR A 259 -17.53 -14.59 14.72
C THR A 259 -16.81 -15.59 13.81
N THR A 260 -16.54 -15.20 12.57
CA THR A 260 -15.73 -16.00 11.63
C THR A 260 -14.31 -16.22 12.16
N MET A 261 -13.68 -15.16 12.66
CA MET A 261 -12.35 -15.19 13.24
C MET A 261 -12.27 -16.10 14.47
N LEU A 262 -13.26 -16.02 15.37
CA LEU A 262 -13.34 -16.89 16.54
C LEU A 262 -13.46 -18.37 16.16
N THR A 263 -14.19 -18.67 15.10
CA THR A 263 -14.29 -20.04 14.57
C THR A 263 -12.95 -20.51 14.02
N ALA A 264 -12.28 -19.69 13.21
CA ALA A 264 -10.96 -20.00 12.67
C ALA A 264 -9.90 -20.17 13.77
N LEU A 265 -9.94 -19.33 14.81
CA LEU A 265 -9.07 -19.43 15.98
C LEU A 265 -9.28 -20.77 16.71
N ARG A 266 -10.53 -21.17 16.97
CA ARG A 266 -10.82 -22.48 17.59
C ARG A 266 -10.28 -23.65 16.76
N ASP A 267 -10.50 -23.60 15.44
CA ASP A 267 -9.98 -24.62 14.53
C ASP A 267 -8.45 -24.68 14.58
N HIS A 268 -7.76 -23.53 14.61
CA HIS A 268 -6.30 -23.46 14.73
C HIS A 268 -5.81 -24.00 16.08
N LEU A 269 -6.43 -23.61 17.19
CA LEU A 269 -6.07 -24.11 18.52
C LEU A 269 -6.24 -25.63 18.63
N ALA A 270 -7.19 -26.22 17.90
CA ALA A 270 -7.36 -27.67 17.85
C ALA A 270 -6.22 -28.40 17.14
N THR A 271 -5.40 -27.71 16.33
CA THR A 271 -4.21 -28.31 15.70
C THR A 271 -2.95 -28.18 16.55
N LEU A 272 -2.99 -27.41 17.64
CA LEU A 272 -1.86 -27.25 18.55
C LEU A 272 -1.87 -28.37 19.61
N PRO A 273 -0.69 -28.88 20.02
CA PRO A 273 -0.61 -29.80 21.16
C PRO A 273 -1.20 -29.18 22.43
N GLU A 274 -1.83 -30.01 23.26
CA GLU A 274 -2.31 -29.56 24.57
C GLU A 274 -1.15 -29.07 25.45
N GLY A 275 -1.36 -27.95 26.15
CA GLY A 275 -0.38 -27.35 27.03
C GLY A 275 -0.30 -25.83 26.91
N GLU A 276 0.73 -25.28 27.55
CA GLU A 276 0.88 -23.83 27.79
C GLU A 276 0.86 -22.97 26.52
N LEU A 277 1.31 -23.50 25.38
CA LEU A 277 1.29 -22.80 24.09
C LEU A 277 -0.14 -22.64 23.56
N ARG A 278 -0.96 -23.69 23.62
CA ARG A 278 -2.36 -23.65 23.19
C ARG A 278 -3.18 -22.73 24.08
N ASP A 279 -2.93 -22.77 25.40
CA ASP A 279 -3.66 -21.95 26.37
C ASP A 279 -3.31 -20.46 26.23
N ARG A 280 -2.04 -20.13 26.01
CA ARG A 280 -1.59 -18.76 25.74
C ARG A 280 -2.12 -18.24 24.41
N ALA A 281 -2.01 -19.01 23.34
CA ALA A 281 -2.56 -18.66 22.03
C ALA A 281 -4.07 -18.41 22.10
N GLY A 282 -4.81 -19.26 22.84
CA GLY A 282 -6.24 -19.11 23.01
C GLY A 282 -6.62 -17.87 23.83
N SER A 283 -5.97 -17.68 24.97
CA SER A 283 -6.25 -16.54 25.85
C SER A 283 -5.86 -15.21 25.20
N GLY A 284 -4.73 -15.16 24.51
CA GLY A 284 -4.28 -14.01 23.72
C GLY A 284 -5.27 -13.67 22.60
N GLY A 285 -5.60 -14.63 21.74
CA GLY A 285 -6.53 -14.41 20.64
C GLY A 285 -7.93 -14.00 21.08
N ILE A 286 -8.45 -14.57 22.18
CA ILE A 286 -9.74 -14.15 22.74
C ILE A 286 -9.67 -12.72 23.27
N ARG A 287 -8.59 -12.35 23.99
CA ARG A 287 -8.40 -10.99 24.49
C ARG A 287 -8.37 -9.97 23.35
N SER A 288 -7.61 -10.23 22.29
CA SER A 288 -7.50 -9.35 21.12
C SER A 288 -8.86 -9.19 20.41
N LEU A 289 -9.66 -10.26 20.30
CA LEU A 289 -11.05 -10.18 19.78
C LEU A 289 -11.96 -9.28 20.63
N PHE A 290 -11.80 -9.29 21.95
CA PHE A 290 -12.55 -8.41 22.85
C PHE A 290 -12.11 -6.95 22.74
N GLU A 291 -10.81 -6.69 22.64
CA GLU A 291 -10.27 -5.35 22.43
C GLU A 291 -10.79 -4.75 21.12
N ASN A 292 -10.83 -5.54 20.04
CA ASN A 292 -11.42 -5.16 18.75
C ASN A 292 -12.95 -4.96 18.79
N ALA A 293 -13.62 -5.29 19.89
CA ALA A 293 -15.03 -5.00 20.11
C ALA A 293 -15.31 -3.68 20.83
N LEU A 294 -14.28 -3.09 21.44
CA LEU A 294 -14.38 -1.85 22.21
C LEU A 294 -13.86 -0.62 21.47
N GLY A 295 -13.07 -0.81 20.40
CA GLY A 295 -12.62 0.23 19.47
C GLY A 295 -13.57 0.43 18.29
#